data_AF-A0A1X0YBB7-F1
#
_entry.id   AF-A0A1X0YBB7-F1
#
_cell.length_a   1.000
_cell.length_b   1.000
_cell.length_c   1.000
_cell.angle_alpha   90.00
_cell.angle_beta   90.00
_cell.angle_gamma   90.00
#
_symmetry.space_group_name_H-M   'P 1'
#
loop_
_entity.id
_entity.type
_entity.pdbx_description
1 polymer ?
#
loop_
_entity_poly.entity_id
_entity_poly.type
_entity_poly.pdbx_seq_one_letter_code
_entity_poly.pdbx_strand_id
1 'polypeptide(L)'
;MKKIFSPLAVLIICLAVLAACSTMNNSFQLPNNHPSPDDLGEQPKVCTNCHDARGDIPFERFVHGPTWGENHRQAAYQGERVCALCHQTSFCNDCHATRVELKPSLRHQTDNVRRMPHRGDYLSRHRIDGRVDPTSCFRCHGNPKAAATCVTCHG
;
A
#
# COMPACT_ATOMS: atom_id res chain seq x y z
N MET A 1 -20.23 -52.49 -22.79
CA MET A 1 -18.79 -52.25 -23.02
C MET A 1 -18.37 -51.00 -22.25
N LYS A 2 -17.74 -51.14 -21.08
CA LYS A 2 -17.33 -49.98 -20.25
C LYS A 2 -16.02 -49.42 -20.79
N LYS A 3 -16.05 -48.24 -21.41
CA LYS A 3 -14.83 -47.51 -21.81
C LYS A 3 -14.12 -47.05 -20.54
N ILE A 4 -13.06 -47.75 -20.15
CA ILE A 4 -12.18 -47.32 -19.06
C ILE A 4 -11.35 -46.16 -19.61
N PHE A 5 -11.66 -44.94 -19.19
CA PHE A 5 -10.84 -43.78 -19.51
C PHE A 5 -9.46 -43.95 -18.85
N SER A 6 -8.40 -43.91 -19.65
CA SER A 6 -7.03 -43.99 -19.16
C SER A 6 -6.74 -42.79 -18.24
N PRO A 7 -6.25 -43.02 -17.00
CA PRO A 7 -5.96 -41.93 -16.06
C PRO A 7 -4.91 -40.95 -16.62
N LEU A 8 -4.04 -41.42 -17.52
CA LEU A 8 -3.05 -40.60 -18.21
C LEU A 8 -3.73 -39.59 -19.16
N ALA A 9 -4.80 -40.01 -19.87
CA ALA A 9 -5.53 -39.13 -20.77
C ALA A 9 -6.29 -38.03 -20.01
N VAL A 10 -6.85 -38.36 -18.84
CA VAL A 10 -7.50 -37.38 -17.95
C VAL A 10 -6.49 -36.35 -17.44
N LEU A 11 -5.31 -36.79 -17.01
CA LEU A 11 -4.25 -35.90 -16.54
C LEU A 11 -3.77 -34.93 -17.62
N ILE A 12 -3.56 -35.41 -18.85
CA ILE A 12 -3.13 -34.58 -19.98
C ILE A 12 -4.19 -33.52 -20.33
N ILE A 13 -5.47 -33.90 -20.32
CA ILE A 13 -6.57 -32.96 -20.56
C ILE A 13 -6.64 -31.91 -19.45
N CYS A 14 -6.52 -32.30 -18.18
CA CYS A 14 -6.49 -31.36 -17.06
C CYS A 14 -5.32 -30.37 -17.17
N LEU A 15 -4.11 -30.84 -17.52
CA LEU A 15 -2.95 -29.96 -17.72
C LEU A 15 -3.14 -29.02 -18.90
N ALA A 16 -3.73 -29.50 -20.00
CA ALA A 16 -4.02 -28.67 -21.18
C ALA A 16 -5.07 -27.57 -20.87
N VAL A 17 -6.11 -27.89 -20.09
CA VAL A 17 -7.11 -26.91 -19.63
C VAL A 17 -6.48 -25.87 -18.71
N LEU A 18 -5.63 -26.29 -17.76
CA LEU A 18 -4.93 -25.36 -16.88
C LEU A 18 -3.98 -24.42 -17.64
N ALA A 19 -3.26 -24.95 -18.64
CA ALA A 19 -2.40 -24.16 -19.51
C ALA A 19 -3.21 -23.14 -20.33
N ALA A 20 -4.36 -23.55 -20.90
CA ALA A 20 -5.27 -22.64 -21.60
C ALA A 20 -5.83 -21.56 -20.68
N CYS A 21 -6.22 -21.89 -19.45
CA CYS A 21 -6.67 -20.90 -18.47
C CYS A 21 -5.58 -19.89 -18.10
N SER A 22 -4.30 -20.29 -18.06
CA SER A 22 -3.21 -19.35 -17.77
C SER A 22 -2.91 -18.36 -18.91
N THR A 23 -3.25 -18.70 -20.16
CA THR A 23 -3.00 -17.85 -21.33
C THR A 23 -4.17 -16.93 -21.67
N MET A 24 -5.37 -17.21 -21.14
CA MET A 24 -6.57 -16.36 -21.31
C MET A 24 -6.62 -15.13 -20.38
N ASN A 25 -5.49 -14.72 -19.81
CA ASN A 25 -5.42 -13.51 -19.02
C ASN A 25 -5.30 -12.30 -19.97
N ASN A 26 -6.42 -11.80 -20.46
CA ASN A 26 -6.49 -10.46 -21.04
C ASN A 26 -6.41 -9.43 -19.89
N SER A 27 -5.25 -9.39 -19.22
CA SER A 27 -5.01 -8.51 -18.09
C SER A 27 -4.78 -7.11 -18.62
N PHE A 28 -5.71 -6.20 -18.32
CA PHE A 28 -5.51 -4.76 -18.48
C PHE A 28 -4.11 -4.37 -17.97
N GLN A 29 -3.29 -3.81 -18.86
CA GLN A 29 -1.96 -3.36 -18.50
C GLN A 29 -2.02 -1.87 -18.16
N LEU A 30 -1.78 -1.55 -16.89
CA LEU A 30 -1.61 -0.16 -16.49
C LEU A 30 -0.46 0.48 -17.27
N PRO A 31 -0.67 1.64 -17.91
CA PRO A 31 0.41 2.41 -18.55
C PRO A 31 1.50 2.78 -17.55
N ASN A 32 2.71 3.02 -18.04
CA ASN A 32 3.83 3.42 -17.18
C ASN A 32 3.71 4.86 -16.67
N ASN A 33 3.02 5.72 -17.41
CA ASN A 33 2.88 7.14 -17.08
C ASN A 33 1.44 7.60 -17.34
N HIS A 34 1.00 8.61 -16.59
CA HIS A 34 -0.23 9.34 -16.85
C HIS A 34 0.05 10.50 -17.83
N PRO A 35 -0.89 10.89 -18.71
CA PRO A 35 -0.75 12.10 -19.53
C PRO A 35 -0.42 13.33 -18.68
N SER A 36 0.39 14.24 -19.25
CA SER A 36 0.84 15.43 -18.53
C SER A 36 -0.32 16.43 -18.35
N PRO A 37 -0.24 17.33 -17.36
CA PRO A 37 -1.24 18.39 -17.21
C PRO A 37 -1.42 19.26 -18.46
N ASP A 38 -0.36 19.46 -19.24
CA ASP A 38 -0.40 20.24 -20.49
C ASP A 38 -1.22 19.51 -21.57
N ASP A 39 -1.13 18.18 -21.63
CA ASP A 39 -1.92 17.36 -22.57
C ASP A 39 -3.42 17.35 -22.21
N LEU A 40 -3.74 17.46 -20.91
CA LEU A 40 -5.10 17.38 -20.38
C LEU A 40 -5.79 18.74 -20.27
N GLY A 41 -5.02 19.83 -20.22
CA GLY A 41 -5.53 21.15 -19.88
C GLY A 41 -5.97 21.29 -18.41
N GLU A 42 -5.68 20.30 -17.57
CA GLU A 42 -5.93 20.31 -16.12
C GLU A 42 -4.86 19.54 -15.35
N GLN A 43 -4.67 19.88 -14.07
CA GLN A 43 -3.78 19.14 -13.18
C GLN A 43 -4.59 18.12 -12.35
N PRO A 44 -4.59 16.82 -12.73
CA PRO A 44 -5.37 15.81 -12.02
C PRO A 44 -4.81 15.62 -10.61
N LYS A 45 -5.64 15.89 -9.59
CA LYS A 45 -5.31 15.68 -8.17
C LYS A 45 -5.79 14.33 -7.65
N VAL A 46 -6.86 13.80 -8.26
CA VAL A 46 -7.43 12.49 -7.96
C VAL A 46 -7.92 11.85 -9.25
N CYS A 47 -7.78 10.53 -9.35
CA CYS A 47 -8.13 9.75 -10.52
C CYS A 47 -9.63 9.91 -10.89
N THR A 48 -10.50 10.03 -9.89
CA THR A 48 -11.95 10.08 -10.03
C THR A 48 -12.48 11.39 -10.61
N ASN A 49 -11.62 12.37 -10.88
CA ASN A 49 -12.03 13.57 -11.63
C ASN A 49 -12.39 13.23 -13.08
N CYS A 50 -11.69 12.26 -13.67
CA CYS A 50 -11.83 11.86 -15.07
C CYS A 50 -12.16 10.37 -15.25
N HIS A 51 -11.78 9.50 -14.31
CA HIS A 51 -12.07 8.08 -14.35
C HIS A 51 -13.30 7.73 -13.51
N ASP A 52 -14.27 7.03 -14.12
CA ASP A 52 -15.44 6.49 -13.43
C ASP A 52 -15.19 5.07 -12.88
N ALA A 53 -16.17 4.54 -12.15
CA ALA A 53 -16.10 3.21 -11.54
C ALA A 53 -16.28 2.05 -12.53
N ARG A 54 -16.37 2.31 -13.85
CA ARG A 54 -16.66 1.30 -14.87
C ARG A 54 -15.40 0.75 -15.54
N GLY A 55 -14.22 1.28 -15.20
CA GLY A 55 -12.94 0.80 -15.71
C GLY A 55 -12.45 -0.48 -15.03
N ASP A 56 -11.42 -1.10 -15.62
CA ASP A 56 -10.74 -2.29 -15.07
C ASP A 56 -10.10 -2.03 -13.70
N ILE A 57 -9.80 -0.76 -13.40
CA ILE A 57 -9.26 -0.33 -12.11
C ILE A 57 -10.32 0.47 -11.36
N PRO A 58 -10.69 0.05 -10.13
CA PRO A 58 -11.57 0.81 -9.25
C PRO A 58 -10.81 2.00 -8.63
N PHE A 59 -10.67 3.08 -9.39
CA PHE A 59 -9.87 4.25 -9.03
C PHE A 59 -10.36 4.96 -7.76
N GLU A 60 -11.62 4.79 -7.36
CA GLU A 60 -12.13 5.34 -6.10
C GLU A 60 -11.36 4.84 -4.87
N ARG A 61 -10.77 3.64 -4.97
CA ARG A 61 -9.97 3.05 -3.90
C ARG A 61 -8.61 3.70 -3.71
N PHE A 62 -8.18 4.56 -4.63
CA PHE A 62 -6.89 5.26 -4.58
C PHE A 62 -7.04 6.74 -4.18
N VAL A 63 -8.27 7.16 -3.84
CA VAL A 63 -8.53 8.52 -3.36
C VAL A 63 -8.00 8.68 -1.93
N HIS A 64 -7.15 9.69 -1.74
CA HIS A 64 -6.48 9.97 -0.47
C HIS A 64 -7.43 10.64 0.53
N GLY A 65 -8.33 9.86 1.12
CA GLY A 65 -9.21 10.31 2.19
C GLY A 65 -8.47 10.57 3.51
N PRO A 66 -9.16 11.11 4.54
CA PRO A 66 -8.53 11.43 5.83
C PRO A 66 -7.85 10.24 6.51
N THR A 67 -8.35 9.01 6.33
CA THR A 67 -7.80 7.78 6.93
C THR A 67 -6.80 7.06 6.02
N TRP A 68 -6.43 7.64 4.88
CA TRP A 68 -5.65 6.94 3.85
C TRP A 68 -4.35 6.33 4.38
N GLY A 69 -3.59 7.08 5.18
CA GLY A 69 -2.35 6.57 5.79
C GLY A 69 -2.56 5.32 6.65
N GLU A 70 -3.75 5.13 7.22
CA GLU A 70 -4.10 3.99 8.08
C GLU A 70 -4.63 2.79 7.27
N ASN A 71 -5.31 3.03 6.15
CA ASN A 71 -6.06 1.99 5.42
C ASN A 71 -5.56 1.70 3.99
N HIS A 72 -4.55 2.40 3.49
CA HIS A 72 -4.02 2.22 2.12
C HIS A 72 -3.43 0.84 1.83
N ARG A 73 -3.19 0.00 2.85
CA ARG A 73 -2.55 -1.33 2.70
C ARG A 73 -3.20 -2.17 1.59
N GLN A 74 -4.53 -2.12 1.50
CA GLN A 74 -5.27 -2.96 0.57
C GLN A 74 -5.09 -2.47 -0.86
N ALA A 75 -5.14 -1.16 -1.07
CA ALA A 75 -4.86 -0.56 -2.36
C ALA A 75 -3.40 -0.75 -2.78
N ALA A 76 -2.45 -0.61 -1.86
CA ALA A 76 -1.04 -0.85 -2.12
C ALA A 76 -0.76 -2.32 -2.52
N TYR A 77 -1.35 -3.28 -1.80
CA TYR A 77 -1.18 -4.71 -2.10
C TYR A 77 -1.74 -5.11 -3.47
N GLN A 78 -2.85 -4.49 -3.90
CA GLN A 78 -3.52 -4.83 -5.14
C GLN A 78 -3.04 -4.00 -6.35
N GLY A 79 -2.44 -2.83 -6.11
CA GLY A 79 -2.25 -1.82 -7.14
C GLY A 79 -1.07 -0.88 -6.90
N GLU A 80 0.04 -1.37 -6.33
CA GLU A 80 1.27 -0.58 -6.11
C GLU A 80 1.70 0.23 -7.34
N ARG A 81 1.57 -0.35 -8.55
CA ARG A 81 1.89 0.33 -9.81
C ARG A 81 1.06 1.60 -10.06
N VAL A 82 -0.16 1.69 -9.52
CA VAL A 82 -0.99 2.90 -9.61
C VAL A 82 -0.39 4.03 -8.77
N CYS A 83 0.16 3.70 -7.60
CA CYS A 83 0.84 4.67 -6.73
C CYS A 83 2.09 5.25 -7.43
N ALA A 84 2.81 4.43 -8.20
CA ALA A 84 4.01 4.84 -8.94
C ALA A 84 3.76 5.88 -10.04
N LEU A 85 2.49 6.12 -10.42
CA LEU A 85 2.14 7.18 -11.37
C LEU A 85 2.36 8.59 -10.80
N CYS A 86 2.33 8.74 -9.47
CA CYS A 86 2.52 10.02 -8.79
C CYS A 86 3.65 10.00 -7.75
N HIS A 87 3.91 8.85 -7.12
CA HIS A 87 4.86 8.70 -6.02
C HIS A 87 6.11 7.93 -6.45
N GLN A 88 7.26 8.34 -5.94
CA GLN A 88 8.49 7.56 -6.03
C GLN A 88 8.50 6.45 -4.97
N THR A 89 9.21 5.35 -5.22
CA THR A 89 9.36 4.25 -4.24
C THR A 89 9.94 4.72 -2.90
N SER A 90 10.74 5.79 -2.91
CA SER A 90 11.27 6.42 -1.70
C SER A 90 10.18 6.94 -0.75
N PHE A 91 8.99 7.29 -1.25
CA PHE A 91 7.86 7.69 -0.41
C PHE A 91 7.35 6.51 0.43
N CYS A 92 7.23 5.31 -0.17
CA CYS A 92 6.86 4.10 0.57
C CYS A 92 7.88 3.81 1.68
N ASN A 93 9.15 4.09 1.40
CA ASN A 93 10.27 3.87 2.31
C ASN A 93 10.24 4.82 3.53
N ASP A 94 9.50 5.92 3.49
CA ASP A 94 9.35 6.83 4.65
C ASP A 94 8.71 6.12 5.85
N CYS A 95 7.91 5.06 5.60
CA CYS A 95 7.25 4.28 6.65
C CYS A 95 7.58 2.78 6.60
N HIS A 96 7.83 2.21 5.42
CA HIS A 96 7.99 0.76 5.24
C HIS A 96 9.44 0.28 5.24
N ALA A 97 10.42 1.19 5.21
CA ALA A 97 11.80 0.77 5.07
C ALA A 97 12.39 0.19 6.36
N THR A 98 12.85 -1.06 6.29
CA THR A 98 13.50 -1.76 7.40
C THR A 98 15.03 -1.76 7.31
N ARG A 99 15.61 -1.38 6.16
CA ARG A 99 17.06 -1.40 5.89
C ARG A 99 17.51 -0.18 5.08
N VAL A 100 17.11 1.00 5.51
CA VAL A 100 17.59 2.28 4.97
C VAL A 100 18.60 2.91 5.91
N GLU A 101 19.46 3.77 5.35
CA GLU A 101 20.47 4.51 6.10
C GLU A 101 19.86 5.27 7.29
N LEU A 102 18.70 5.90 7.07
CA LEU A 102 17.94 6.59 8.11
C LEU A 102 16.58 5.93 8.31
N LYS A 103 16.37 5.33 9.49
CA LYS A 103 15.09 4.72 9.86
C LYS A 103 13.95 5.74 9.80
N PRO A 104 12.70 5.32 9.50
CA PRO A 104 11.52 6.18 9.56
C PRO A 104 11.43 7.07 10.82
N SER A 105 11.75 6.50 11.99
CA SER A 105 11.76 7.21 13.28
C SER A 105 12.74 8.37 13.35
N LEU A 106 13.78 8.40 12.50
CA LEU A 106 14.81 9.43 12.47
C LEU A 106 14.65 10.40 11.30
N ARG A 107 13.94 10.03 10.23
CA ARG A 107 13.80 10.84 9.03
C ARG A 107 12.83 12.01 9.19
N HIS A 108 11.80 11.83 10.01
CA HIS A 108 10.68 12.77 10.17
C HIS A 108 10.42 13.10 11.65
N GLN A 109 11.48 13.27 12.45
CA GLN A 109 11.41 13.38 13.91
C GLN A 109 10.51 14.53 14.42
N THR A 110 10.42 15.61 13.66
CA THR A 110 9.69 16.84 14.03
C THR A 110 8.41 17.04 13.23
N ASP A 111 8.02 16.08 12.38
CA ASP A 111 6.85 16.25 11.51
C ASP A 111 5.56 16.14 12.30
N ASN A 112 4.74 17.19 12.23
CA ASN A 112 3.49 17.31 12.98
C ASN A 112 2.24 17.12 12.11
N VAL A 113 2.38 16.36 11.01
CA VAL A 113 1.31 16.18 10.03
C VAL A 113 0.07 15.55 10.67
N ARG A 114 -1.11 15.92 10.15
CA ARG A 114 -2.39 15.41 10.65
C ARG A 114 -2.40 13.89 10.60
N ARG A 115 -2.84 13.26 11.69
CA ARG A 115 -2.92 11.80 11.90
C ARG A 115 -1.60 11.05 12.04
N MET A 116 -0.45 11.74 12.00
CA MET A 116 0.75 11.18 12.60
C MET A 116 0.70 11.30 14.13
N PRO A 117 1.34 10.37 14.87
CA PRO A 117 1.45 10.45 16.32
C PRO A 117 2.23 11.68 16.81
N HIS A 118 3.13 12.24 15.98
CA HIS A 118 4.06 13.32 16.35
C HIS A 118 3.47 14.74 16.27
N ARG A 119 2.25 14.94 16.76
CA ARG A 119 1.63 16.28 16.78
C ARG A 119 2.22 17.14 17.89
N GLY A 120 2.00 18.46 17.81
CA GLY A 120 2.50 19.43 18.80
C GLY A 120 2.05 19.17 20.24
N ASP A 121 0.98 18.39 20.44
CA ASP A 121 0.44 17.98 21.74
C ASP A 121 0.77 16.53 22.14
N TYR A 122 1.72 15.87 21.44
CA TYR A 122 2.01 14.44 21.58
C TYR A 122 2.19 14.00 23.03
N LEU A 123 2.96 14.72 23.88
CA LEU A 123 3.18 14.29 25.27
C LEU A 123 1.88 14.15 26.07
N SER A 124 0.93 15.06 25.86
CA SER A 124 -0.38 15.00 26.53
C SER A 124 -1.26 13.88 25.97
N ARG A 125 -1.14 13.59 24.68
CA ARG A 125 -1.89 12.55 23.97
C ARG A 125 -1.29 11.16 24.08
N HIS A 126 0.01 11.05 24.35
CA HIS A 126 0.79 9.81 24.32
C HIS A 126 0.14 8.73 25.19
N ARG A 127 -0.32 9.10 26.39
CA ARG A 127 -1.02 8.16 27.30
C ARG A 127 -2.32 7.62 26.69
N ILE A 128 -3.04 8.43 25.92
CA ILE A 128 -4.31 8.06 25.28
C ILE A 128 -3.99 7.17 24.07
N ASP A 129 -3.17 7.67 23.15
CA ASP A 129 -2.86 6.98 21.90
C ASP A 129 -2.12 5.65 22.17
N GLY A 130 -1.19 5.63 23.13
CA GLY A 130 -0.50 4.41 23.57
C GLY A 130 -1.38 3.43 24.36
N ARG A 131 -2.55 3.86 24.87
CA ARG A 131 -3.55 2.94 25.44
C ARG A 131 -4.48 2.38 24.36
N VAL A 132 -4.82 3.17 23.35
CA VAL A 132 -5.70 2.77 22.26
C VAL A 132 -4.98 1.79 21.33
N ASP A 133 -3.79 2.17 20.86
CA ASP A 133 -2.96 1.33 19.99
C ASP A 133 -1.47 1.66 20.15
N PRO A 134 -0.77 1.01 21.11
CA PRO A 134 0.66 1.18 21.28
C PRO A 134 1.46 0.62 20.09
N THR A 135 0.89 -0.32 19.33
CA THR A 135 1.61 -1.00 18.25
C THR A 135 1.83 -0.12 17.03
N SER A 136 0.98 0.90 16.84
CA SER A 136 1.15 1.93 15.82
C SER A 136 2.53 2.61 15.89
N CYS A 137 3.08 2.81 17.10
CA CYS A 137 4.38 3.44 17.33
C CYS A 137 5.55 2.50 16.98
N PHE A 138 5.37 1.19 17.20
CA PHE A 138 6.46 0.21 17.10
C PHE A 138 6.91 -0.02 15.66
N ARG A 139 6.05 0.29 14.68
CA ARG A 139 6.38 0.19 13.25
C ARG A 139 7.58 1.06 12.88
N CYS A 140 7.70 2.23 13.49
CA CYS A 140 8.78 3.17 13.21
C CYS A 140 9.85 3.17 14.32
N HIS A 141 9.44 3.06 15.58
CA HIS A 141 10.34 3.18 16.75
C HIS A 141 10.87 1.85 17.25
N GLY A 142 10.21 0.73 16.94
CA GLY A 142 10.58 -0.59 17.45
C GLY A 142 10.08 -0.84 18.88
N ASN A 143 10.76 -1.73 19.60
CA ASN A 143 10.36 -2.18 20.94
C ASN A 143 10.50 -1.04 21.96
N PRO A 144 9.45 -0.70 22.74
CA PRO A 144 9.50 0.39 23.72
C PRO A 144 10.53 0.19 24.83
N LYS A 145 10.96 -1.04 25.10
CA LYS A 145 12.02 -1.36 26.07
C LYS A 145 13.45 -1.15 25.57
N ALA A 146 13.61 -0.82 24.29
CA ALA A 146 14.93 -0.69 23.66
C ALA A 146 15.03 0.55 22.75
N ALA A 147 13.90 1.07 22.27
CA ALA A 147 13.85 2.26 21.44
C ALA A 147 14.29 3.49 22.24
N ALA A 148 15.26 4.25 21.72
CA ALA A 148 15.86 5.40 22.40
C ALA A 148 14.84 6.44 22.89
N THR A 149 13.73 6.63 22.18
CA THR A 149 12.65 7.57 22.50
C THR A 149 11.68 7.06 23.57
N CYS A 150 11.61 5.74 23.78
CA CYS A 150 10.67 5.11 24.70
C CYS A 150 11.34 4.63 25.99
N VAL A 151 12.58 4.16 25.89
CA VAL A 151 13.34 3.49 26.96
C VAL A 151 13.47 4.36 28.21
N THR A 152 13.58 5.69 28.04
CA THR A 152 13.65 6.66 29.15
C THR A 152 12.46 6.56 30.10
N CYS A 153 11.28 6.18 29.61
CA CYS A 153 10.05 6.06 30.40
C CYS A 153 9.56 4.60 30.53
N HIS A 154 9.96 3.70 29.62
CA HIS A 154 9.42 2.35 29.50
C HIS A 154 10.42 1.21 29.79
N GLY A 155 11.69 1.53 30.08
CA GLY A 155 12.67 0.62 30.66
C GLY A 155 13.57 -0.08 29.66
#